data_AF-A0A352GG92-F1
#
_entry.id   AF-A0A352GG92-F1
#
_cell.length_a   1.000
_cell.length_b   1.000
_cell.length_c   1.000
_cell.angle_alpha   90.00
_cell.angle_beta   90.00
_cell.angle_gamma   90.00
#
_symmetry.space_group_name_H-M   'P 1'
#
loop_
_entity.id
_entity.type
_entity.pdbx_description
1 polymer ?
#
loop_
_entity_poly.entity_id
_entity_poly.type
_entity_poly.pdbx_seq_one_letter_code
_entity_poly.pdbx_strand_id
1 'polypeptide(L)' 'LVSDEDGTLCDSYGVWVEKNMYGRKYMGIQRATFLIDEKGVIRNIWPKVKVKE' A
#
# COMPACT_ATOMS: atom_id res chain seq x y z
N LEU A 1 -11.77 11.04 2.99
CA LEU A 1 -10.52 10.67 2.26
C LEU A 1 -9.37 11.40 2.94
N VAL A 2 -8.19 10.78 3.02
CA VAL A 2 -6.98 11.39 3.58
C VAL A 2 -6.05 11.74 2.41
N SER A 3 -5.33 12.86 2.51
CA SER A 3 -4.27 13.23 1.56
C SER A 3 -2.92 12.93 2.21
N ASP A 4 -2.09 12.12 1.56
CA ASP A 4 -0.73 11.74 1.99
C ASP A 4 0.27 12.33 1.00
N GLU A 5 0.35 13.67 0.95
CA GLU A 5 1.13 14.39 -0.07
C GLU A 5 2.63 14.15 0.04
N ASP A 6 3.13 13.97 1.27
CA ASP A 6 4.54 13.71 1.55
C ASP A 6 4.92 12.22 1.47
N GLY A 7 3.93 11.32 1.38
CA GLY A 7 4.13 9.87 1.24
C GLY A 7 4.55 9.16 2.53
N THR A 8 4.58 9.83 3.68
CA THR A 8 5.04 9.27 4.95
C THR A 8 4.19 8.05 5.35
N LEU A 9 2.90 8.11 5.08
CA LEU A 9 1.98 7.01 5.38
C LEU A 9 2.22 5.84 4.42
N CYS A 10 2.43 6.11 3.12
CA CYS A 10 2.78 5.07 2.15
C CYS A 10 4.10 4.34 2.48
N ASP A 11 5.11 5.06 2.95
CA ASP A 11 6.40 4.48 3.34
C ASP A 11 6.27 3.66 4.63
N SER A 12 5.62 4.20 5.66
CA SER A 12 5.46 3.50 6.94
C SER A 12 4.63 2.21 6.83
N TYR A 13 3.66 2.17 5.92
CA TYR A 13 2.86 0.97 5.63
C TYR A 13 3.51 0.05 4.58
N GLY A 14 4.69 0.42 4.05
CA GLY A 14 5.44 -0.40 3.10
C GLY A 14 4.75 -0.57 1.74
N VAL A 15 3.83 0.33 1.38
CA VAL A 15 3.10 0.27 0.11
C VAL A 15 3.82 1.01 -1.02
N TRP A 16 4.81 1.84 -0.70
CA TRP A 16 5.74 2.41 -1.67
C TRP A 16 6.78 1.37 -2.10
N VAL A 17 6.61 0.79 -3.30
CA VAL A 17 7.41 -0.36 -3.75
C VAL A 17 8.00 -0.15 -5.14
N GLU A 18 9.14 -0.79 -5.41
CA GLU A 18 9.69 -0.88 -6.77
C GLU A 18 8.79 -1.78 -7.62
N LYS A 19 8.41 -1.29 -8.80
CA LYS A 19 7.70 -2.02 -9.84
C LYS A 19 8.61 -2.14 -11.04
N ASN A 20 8.64 -3.31 -11.65
CA ASN A 20 9.29 -3.53 -12.94
C ASN A 20 8.21 -3.75 -13.99
N MET A 21 8.16 -2.86 -14.99
CA MET A 21 7.23 -2.98 -16.10
C MET A 21 8.01 -2.81 -17.39
N TYR A 22 8.00 -3.86 -18.23
CA TYR A 22 8.71 -3.87 -19.51
C TYR A 22 10.19 -3.50 -19.39
N GLY A 23 10.87 -4.03 -18.36
CA GLY A 23 12.29 -3.78 -18.11
C GLY A 23 12.60 -2.40 -17.49
N ARG A 24 11.59 -1.56 -17.26
CA ARG A 24 11.74 -0.28 -16.56
C ARG A 24 11.37 -0.43 -15.10
N LYS A 25 12.28 -0.01 -14.22
CA LYS A 25 12.06 0.06 -12.78
C LYS A 25 11.56 1.45 -12.40
N TYR A 26 10.50 1.52 -11.61
CA TYR A 26 9.99 2.77 -11.04
C TYR A 26 9.32 2.49 -9.70
N MET A 27 9.27 3.49 -8.84
CA MET A 27 8.54 3.39 -7.58
C MET A 27 7.07 3.71 -7.80
N GLY A 28 6.20 3.00 -7.08
CA GLY A 28 4.78 3.27 -7.13
C GLY A 28 4.02 2.63 -5.99
N ILE A 29 2.87 3.23 -5.64
CA ILE A 29 2.00 2.72 -4.58
C ILE A 29 1.41 1.38 -5.01
N GLN A 30 1.61 0.33 -4.21
CA GLN A 30 0.91 -0.94 -4.32
C GLN A 30 -0.41 -0.87 -3.54
N ARG A 31 -1.53 -1.14 -4.21
CA ARG A 31 -2.84 -1.16 -3.55
C ARG A 31 -2.87 -2.23 -2.46
N ALA A 32 -3.16 -1.82 -1.24
CA ALA A 32 -3.33 -2.71 -0.09
C ALA A 32 -4.46 -2.20 0.80
N THR A 33 -5.10 -3.12 1.53
CA THR A 33 -6.05 -2.81 2.59
C THR A 33 -5.51 -3.36 3.90
N PHE A 34 -5.69 -2.61 4.99
CA PHE A 34 -5.25 -2.99 6.34
C PHE A 34 -6.46 -2.99 7.27
N LEU A 35 -6.58 -4.00 8.12
CA LEU A 35 -7.52 -4.03 9.23
C LEU A 35 -6.74 -3.76 10.52
N ILE A 36 -7.11 -2.69 11.22
CA ILE A 36 -6.46 -2.24 12.46
C ILE A 36 -7.52 -2.29 13.58
N ASP A 37 -7.19 -2.87 14.72
CA ASP A 37 -8.09 -2.94 15.89
C ASP A 37 -8.08 -1.67 16.75
N GLU A 38 -8.89 -1.62 17.82
CA GLU A 38 -8.94 -0.45 18.70
C GLU A 38 -7.63 -0.13 19.45
N LYS A 39 -6.69 -1.07 19.49
CA LYS A 39 -5.38 -0.92 20.12
C LYS A 39 -4.30 -0.48 19.13
N GLY A 40 -4.67 -0.22 17.87
CA GLY A 40 -3.74 0.16 16.81
C GLY A 40 -2.95 -1.02 16.24
N VAL A 41 -3.35 -2.27 16.51
CA VAL A 41 -2.65 -3.45 16.00
C VAL A 41 -3.22 -3.85 14.64
N ILE A 42 -2.34 -4.01 13.65
CA ILE A 42 -2.72 -4.56 12.34
C ILE A 42 -3.10 -6.04 12.53
N ARG A 43 -4.37 -6.36 12.34
CA ARG A 43 -4.91 -7.73 12.45
C ARG A 43 -4.91 -8.46 11.12
N ASN A 44 -4.99 -7.73 10.01
CA ASN A 44 -4.94 -8.34 8.69
C ASN A 44 -4.44 -7.37 7.62
N ILE A 45 -3.85 -7.93 6.56
CA ILE A 45 -3.31 -7.19 5.42
C ILE A 45 -3.76 -7.90 4.14
N TRP A 46 -4.34 -7.15 3.21
CA TRP A 46 -4.66 -7.62 1.86
C TRP A 46 -3.79 -6.87 0.85
N PRO A 47 -2.62 -7.40 0.48
CA PRO A 47 -1.77 -6.79 -0.53
C PRO A 47 -2.29 -7.08 -1.95
N LYS A 48 -1.96 -6.20 -2.91
CA LYS A 48 -2.27 -6.37 -4.34
C LYS A 48 -3.76 -6.62 -4.62
N VAL A 49 -4.64 -5.90 -3.92
CA VAL A 49 -6.10 -6.06 -4.06
C VAL A 49 -6.53 -5.86 -5.52
N LYS A 50 -7.27 -6.85 -6.05
CA LYS A 50 -7.91 -6.81 -7.36
C LYS A 50 -9.40 -7.11 -7.18
N VAL A 51 -10.25 -6.35 -7.85
CA VAL A 51 -11.67 -6.66 -7.94
C VAL A 51 -11.80 -7.83 -8.92
N LYS A 52 -12.53 -8.88 -8.53
CA LYS A 52 -12.88 -9.97 -9.46
C LYS A 52 -14.02 -9.47 -10.35
N GLU A 53 -13.92 -9.70 -11.66
CA GLU A 53 -15.04 -9.51 -12.60
C GLU A 53 -16.19 -10.46 -12.26
#